data_AF-A0A7V9F7H4-F1
#
_entry.id   AF-A0A7V9F7H4-F1
#
_cell.length_a   1.000
_cell.length_b   1.000
_cell.length_c   1.000
_cell.angle_alpha   90.00
_cell.angle_beta   90.00
_cell.angle_gamma   90.00
#
_symmetry.space_group_name_H-M   'P 1'
#
loop_
_entity.id
_entity.type
_entity.pdbx_description
1 polymer ?
#
loop_
_entity_poly.entity_id
_entity_poly.type
_entity_poly.pdbx_seq_one_letter_code
_entity_poly.pdbx_strand_id
1 'polypeptide(L)'
;PPRTEAELRTQLADYRPELKGTSEARAASRFMLLNPPIPWILRPVYGVLGAAAVGLMPRWTRWPLRLPYLPVTEAVAVRAGGEALTRTIRWVIAPSIEPTLAPAASATSA
;
A
#
# COMPACT_ATOMS: atom_id res chain seq x y z
N PRO A 1 -21.63 12.65 -4.36
CA PRO A 1 -20.57 11.61 -4.22
C PRO A 1 -20.31 10.97 -5.59
N PRO A 2 -19.07 10.57 -5.91
CA PRO A 2 -18.74 10.01 -7.22
C PRO A 2 -19.43 8.65 -7.36
N ARG A 3 -20.02 8.40 -8.54
CA ARG A 3 -20.72 7.16 -8.88
C ARG A 3 -19.91 6.26 -9.80
N THR A 4 -18.83 6.79 -10.38
CA THR A 4 -17.93 6.06 -11.27
C THR A 4 -16.48 6.26 -10.87
N GLU A 5 -15.62 5.35 -11.34
CA GLU A 5 -14.17 5.43 -11.11
C GLU A 5 -13.56 6.67 -11.76
N ALA A 6 -14.08 7.08 -12.93
CA ALA A 6 -13.65 8.30 -13.62
C ALA A 6 -14.00 9.56 -12.80
N GLU A 7 -15.23 9.66 -12.29
CA GLU A 7 -15.64 10.76 -11.41
C GLU A 7 -14.79 10.82 -10.13
N LEU A 8 -14.49 9.67 -9.53
CA LEU A 8 -13.64 9.62 -8.34
C LEU A 8 -12.22 10.14 -8.64
N ARG A 9 -11.64 9.76 -9.78
CA ARG A 9 -10.32 10.26 -10.20
C ARG A 9 -10.32 11.77 -10.39
N THR A 10 -11.34 12.32 -11.04
CA THR A 10 -11.48 13.76 -11.23
C THR A 10 -11.57 14.47 -9.89
N GLN A 11 -12.45 14.00 -9.01
CA GLN A 11 -12.63 14.63 -7.70
C GLN A 11 -11.34 14.60 -6.86
N LEU A 12 -10.58 13.49 -6.88
CA LEU A 12 -9.28 13.42 -6.21
C LEU A 12 -8.24 14.37 -6.83
N ALA A 13 -8.29 14.58 -8.16
CA ALA A 13 -7.42 15.53 -8.84
C ALA A 13 -7.75 16.98 -8.44
N ASP A 14 -9.02 17.30 -8.22
CA ASP A 14 -9.47 18.62 -7.80
C ASP A 14 -8.99 18.99 -6.38
N TYR A 15 -8.86 18.01 -5.48
CA TYR A 15 -8.29 18.20 -4.13
C TYR A 15 -6.76 18.29 -4.12
N ARG A 16 -6.08 17.87 -5.19
CA ARG A 16 -4.61 17.87 -5.26
C ARG A 16 -3.93 19.22 -4.94
N PRO A 17 -4.41 20.39 -5.42
CA PRO A 17 -3.80 21.69 -5.06
C PRO A 17 -3.87 22.01 -3.56
N GLU A 18 -4.72 21.35 -2.78
CA GLU A 18 -4.80 21.55 -1.33
C GLU A 18 -3.65 20.85 -0.59
N LEU A 19 -3.01 19.85 -1.21
CA LEU A 19 -1.92 19.08 -0.60
C LEU A 19 -0.63 19.90 -0.58
N LYS A 20 -0.13 20.19 0.63
CA LYS A 20 1.08 20.96 0.86
C LYS A 20 2.15 20.11 1.55
N GLY A 21 3.39 20.27 1.09
CA GLY A 21 4.56 19.71 1.79
C GLY A 21 4.90 20.57 3.01
N THR A 22 4.31 20.26 4.16
CA THR A 22 4.60 20.98 5.41
C THR A 22 5.88 20.46 6.08
N SER A 23 6.40 21.19 7.07
CA SER A 23 7.52 20.75 7.91
C SER A 23 7.21 19.43 8.61
N GLU A 24 6.00 19.29 9.13
CA GLU A 24 5.53 18.14 9.91
C GLU A 24 5.42 16.90 9.03
N ALA A 25 4.89 17.05 7.81
CA ALA A 25 4.80 15.95 6.85
C ALA A 25 6.18 15.41 6.45
N ARG A 26 7.16 16.30 6.27
CA ARG A 26 8.55 15.91 6.00
C ARG A 26 9.22 15.26 7.20
N ALA A 27 8.94 15.76 8.41
CA ALA A 27 9.45 15.16 9.65
C ALA A 27 8.91 13.74 9.84
N ALA A 28 7.61 13.52 9.63
CA ALA A 28 6.99 12.21 9.68
C ALA A 28 7.59 11.26 8.64
N SER A 29 7.75 11.73 7.40
CA SER A 29 8.38 10.94 6.33
C SER A 29 9.82 10.54 6.69
N ARG A 30 10.62 11.47 7.23
CA ARG A 30 11.99 11.20 7.67
C ARG A 30 12.03 10.22 8.85
N PHE A 31 11.13 10.39 9.82
CA PHE A 31 11.02 9.50 10.97
C PHE A 31 10.75 8.07 10.52
N MET A 32 9.73 7.88 9.68
CA MET A 32 9.42 6.56 9.11
C MET A 32 10.63 6.00 8.37
N LEU A 33 11.22 6.74 7.42
CA LEU A 33 12.23 6.17 6.53
C LEU A 33 13.64 6.01 7.14
N LEU A 34 14.08 6.92 8.00
CA LEU A 34 15.49 6.96 8.48
C LEU A 34 15.63 6.56 9.95
N ASN A 35 14.64 6.89 10.77
CA ASN A 35 14.68 6.65 12.21
C ASN A 35 13.48 5.81 12.70
N PRO A 36 13.21 4.63 12.09
CA PRO A 36 12.13 3.80 12.58
C PRO A 36 12.47 3.29 13.99
N PRO A 37 11.53 3.35 14.97
CA PRO A 37 11.74 2.92 16.35
C PRO A 37 11.66 1.39 16.45
N ILE A 38 12.56 0.70 15.74
CA ILE A 38 12.62 -0.76 15.68
C ILE A 38 14.04 -1.26 15.96
N PRO A 39 14.18 -2.49 16.49
CA PRO A 39 15.48 -3.14 16.64
C PRO A 39 16.28 -3.10 15.35
N TRP A 40 17.59 -2.87 15.46
CA TRP A 40 18.43 -2.65 14.28
C TRP A 40 18.43 -3.82 13.29
N ILE A 41 18.25 -5.04 13.80
CA ILE A 41 18.14 -6.28 13.00
C ILE A 41 16.97 -6.24 12.00
N LEU A 42 15.90 -5.47 12.28
CA LEU A 42 14.71 -5.37 11.44
C LEU A 42 14.77 -4.18 10.45
N ARG A 43 15.77 -3.30 10.58
CA ARG A 43 15.91 -2.13 9.70
C ARG A 43 16.01 -2.48 8.21
N PRO A 44 16.68 -3.57 7.79
CA PRO A 44 16.68 -3.95 6.37
C PRO A 44 15.29 -4.26 5.83
N VAL A 45 14.49 -5.03 6.58
CA VAL A 45 13.10 -5.39 6.21
C VAL A 45 12.24 -4.14 6.13
N TYR A 46 12.35 -3.26 7.14
CA TYR A 46 11.63 -1.99 7.15
C TYR A 46 12.08 -1.07 6.00
N GLY A 47 13.36 -1.10 5.63
CA GLY A 47 13.89 -0.36 4.48
C GLY A 47 13.26 -0.81 3.15
N VAL A 48 13.07 -2.11 2.96
CA VAL A 48 12.34 -2.66 1.79
C VAL A 48 10.89 -2.18 1.78
N LEU A 49 10.21 -2.20 2.93
CA LEU A 49 8.83 -1.70 3.05
C LEU A 49 8.73 -0.20 2.73
N GLY A 50 9.64 0.60 3.29
CA GLY A 50 9.72 2.04 3.02
C GLY A 50 9.98 2.32 1.54
N ALA A 51 10.90 1.58 0.92
CA ALA A 51 11.19 1.69 -0.52
C ALA A 51 9.96 1.35 -1.37
N ALA A 52 9.23 0.28 -1.04
CA ALA A 52 8.00 -0.10 -1.73
C ALA A 52 6.91 0.98 -1.60
N ALA A 53 6.71 1.53 -0.39
CA ALA A 53 5.75 2.61 -0.15
C ALA A 53 6.08 3.86 -0.98
N VAL A 54 7.35 4.29 -1.01
CA VAL A 54 7.82 5.41 -1.85
C VAL A 54 7.67 5.09 -3.35
N GLY A 55 7.89 3.83 -3.73
CA GLY A 55 7.70 3.34 -5.09
C GLY A 55 6.26 3.45 -5.59
N LEU A 56 5.28 3.13 -4.73
CA LEU A 56 3.84 3.25 -5.02
C LEU A 56 3.33 4.69 -5.07
N MET A 57 4.06 5.63 -4.46
CA MET A 57 3.66 7.02 -4.45
C MET A 57 3.77 7.67 -5.85
N PRO A 58 2.75 8.45 -6.28
CA PRO A 58 2.81 9.22 -7.51
C PRO A 58 4.03 10.16 -7.54
N ARG A 59 4.64 10.33 -8.71
CA ARG A 59 5.86 11.18 -8.85
C ARG A 59 5.68 12.59 -8.28
N TRP A 60 4.46 13.13 -8.34
CA TRP A 60 4.15 14.47 -7.83
C TRP A 60 4.13 14.61 -6.31
N THR A 61 3.93 13.53 -5.54
CA THR A 61 3.95 13.60 -4.06
C THR A 61 5.37 13.62 -3.50
N ARG A 62 6.34 13.11 -4.27
CA ARG A 62 7.72 12.92 -3.83
C ARG A 62 8.45 14.24 -3.55
N TRP A 63 8.20 15.25 -4.40
CA TRP A 63 8.88 16.53 -4.31
C TRP A 63 8.45 17.35 -3.08
N PRO A 64 7.15 17.54 -2.78
CA PRO A 64 6.71 18.22 -1.55
C PRO A 64 7.24 17.58 -0.27
N LEU A 65 7.32 16.25 -0.23
CA LEU A 65 7.76 15.45 0.92
C LEU A 65 9.29 15.30 1.04
N ARG A 66 10.07 15.77 0.06
CA ARG A 66 11.54 15.64 0.00
C ARG A 66 12.01 14.20 0.25
N LEU A 67 11.29 13.24 -0.34
CA LEU A 67 11.61 11.82 -0.18
C LEU A 67 12.95 11.52 -0.85
N PRO A 68 13.84 10.73 -0.22
CA PRO A 68 15.09 10.32 -0.84
C PRO A 68 14.78 9.54 -2.12
N TYR A 69 15.46 9.90 -3.21
CA TYR A 69 15.35 9.20 -4.48
C TYR A 69 16.07 7.86 -4.37
N LEU A 70 15.34 6.83 -3.95
CA LEU A 70 15.82 5.46 -4.01
C LEU A 70 15.78 5.05 -5.49
N PRO A 71 16.93 4.75 -6.13
CA PRO A 71 16.96 4.37 -7.53
C PRO A 71 15.99 3.22 -7.74
N VAL A 72 14.98 3.56 -8.53
CA VAL A 72 13.73 2.87 -8.74
C VAL A 72 13.99 1.42 -9.13
N THR A 73 13.48 0.45 -8.36
CA THR A 73 13.25 -0.92 -8.84
C THR A 73 12.08 -0.87 -9.83
N GLU A 74 12.36 -0.32 -11.01
CA GLU A 74 11.40 0.31 -11.90
C GLU A 74 10.47 -0.73 -12.57
N ALA A 75 9.18 -0.64 -12.21
CA ALA A 75 8.01 -1.34 -12.79
C ALA A 75 7.97 -2.88 -12.70
N VAL A 76 9.04 -3.60 -13.07
CA VAL A 76 9.05 -5.06 -13.17
C VAL A 76 9.10 -5.72 -11.79
N ALA A 77 9.95 -5.20 -10.89
CA ALA A 77 10.05 -5.69 -9.52
C ALA A 77 8.77 -5.43 -8.70
N VAL A 78 8.05 -4.34 -8.98
CA VAL A 78 6.79 -4.01 -8.29
C VAL A 78 5.65 -4.91 -8.74
N ARG A 79 5.56 -5.22 -10.04
CA ARG A 79 4.49 -6.07 -10.57
C ARG A 79 4.72 -7.55 -10.21
N ALA A 80 5.93 -8.06 -10.44
CA ALA A 80 6.28 -9.43 -10.08
C ALA A 80 6.35 -9.62 -8.55
N GLY A 81 6.91 -8.65 -7.82
CA GLY A 81 6.97 -8.67 -6.36
C GLY A 81 5.59 -8.52 -5.71
N GLY A 82 4.72 -7.68 -6.26
CA GLY A 82 3.34 -7.52 -5.79
C GLY A 82 2.50 -8.79 -6.00
N GLU A 83 2.63 -9.43 -7.16
CA GLU A 83 1.96 -10.71 -7.44
C GLU A 83 2.51 -11.84 -6.57
N ALA A 84 3.83 -11.93 -6.41
CA ALA A 84 4.48 -12.90 -5.53
C ALA A 84 4.04 -12.70 -4.08
N LEU A 85 4.09 -11.46 -3.55
CA LEU A 85 3.68 -11.14 -2.20
C LEU A 85 2.19 -11.46 -1.96
N THR A 86 1.32 -11.09 -2.91
CA THR A 86 -0.12 -11.38 -2.81
C THR A 86 -0.39 -12.89 -2.86
N ARG A 87 0.35 -13.64 -3.70
CA ARG A 87 0.30 -15.11 -3.70
C ARG A 87 0.79 -15.71 -2.38
N THR A 88 1.88 -15.19 -1.82
CA THR A 88 2.42 -15.66 -0.53
C THR A 88 1.45 -15.39 0.60
N ILE A 89 0.90 -14.17 0.71
CA ILE A 89 -0.12 -13.83 1.71
C ILE A 89 -1.35 -14.70 1.54
N ARG A 90 -1.83 -14.87 0.30
CA ARG A 90 -2.95 -15.79 0.01
C ARG A 90 -2.62 -17.20 0.47
N TRP A 91 -1.42 -17.71 0.22
CA TRP A 91 -1.03 -19.04 0.66
C TRP A 91 -0.95 -19.15 2.19
N VAL A 92 -0.48 -18.11 2.89
CA VAL A 92 -0.44 -18.09 4.36
C VAL A 92 -1.83 -18.00 4.99
N ILE A 93 -2.76 -17.24 4.37
CA ILE A 93 -4.11 -16.98 4.91
C ILE A 93 -5.16 -18.00 4.44
N ALA A 94 -5.06 -18.52 3.21
CA ALA A 94 -6.03 -19.46 2.64
C ALA A 94 -6.24 -20.76 3.42
N PRO A 95 -5.26 -21.35 4.16
CA PRO A 95 -5.57 -22.53 4.98
C PRO A 95 -6.54 -22.23 6.14
N SER A 96 -6.81 -20.95 6.44
CA SER A 96 -7.71 -20.53 7.54
C SER A 96 -9.15 -20.26 7.12
N ILE A 97 -9.45 -20.18 5.82
CA ILE A 97 -10.80 -19.92 5.32
C ILE A 97 -11.33 -21.24 4.75
N GLU A 98 -11.68 -22.16 5.63
CA GLU A 98 -12.59 -23.24 5.25
C GLU A 98 -13.97 -22.59 5.08
N PRO A 99 -14.54 -22.51 3.86
CA PRO A 99 -15.89 -22.04 3.71
C PRO A 99 -16.79 -23.06 4.40
N THR A 100 -17.26 -22.75 5.60
CA THR A 100 -18.36 -23.48 6.25
C THR A 100 -19.62 -23.19 5.44
N LEU A 101 -19.69 -23.72 4.22
CA LEU A 101 -20.94 -23.98 3.55
C LEU A 101 -21.53 -25.19 4.28
N ALA A 102 -22.17 -24.93 5.41
CA ALA A 102 -23.13 -25.87 5.95
C ALA A 102 -24.13 -26.15 4.80
N PRO A 103 -24.33 -27.42 4.41
CA PRO A 103 -25.29 -27.74 3.37
C PRO A 103 -26.64 -27.19 3.81
N ALA A 104 -27.29 -26.44 2.91
CA ALA A 104 -28.66 -25.98 3.08
C ALA A 104 -29.51 -27.17 3.50
N ALA A 105 -29.92 -27.17 4.78
CA ALA A 105 -30.85 -28.14 5.30
C ALA A 105 -32.14 -28.00 4.50
N SER A 106 -32.30 -28.93 3.57
CA SER A 106 -33.55 -29.39 3.00
C SER A 106 -34.57 -29.61 4.12
N ALA A 107 -35.41 -28.62 4.39
CA ALA A 107 -36.58 -28.75 5.25
C ALA A 107 -37.63 -27.67 4.91
N THR A 108 -38.18 -27.73 3.70
CA THR A 108 -39.57 -27.30 3.45
C THR A 108 -40.07 -28.08 2.24
N SER A 109 -40.60 -29.27 2.51
CA SER A 109 -41.52 -29.98 1.61
C SER A 109 -42.59 -30.63 2.47
N ALA A 110 -43.85 -30.39 2.06
CA ALA A 110 -45.14 -30.85 2.59
C ALA A 110 -45.76 -29.97 3.69
#